data_AF-A0A386RE89-F1
#
_entry.id   AF-A0A386RE89-F1
#
_cell.length_a   1.000
_cell.length_b   1.000
_cell.length_c   1.000
_cell.angle_alpha   90.00
_cell.angle_beta   90.00
_cell.angle_gamma   90.00
#
_symmetry.space_group_name_H-M   'P 1'
#
loop_
_entity.id
_entity.type
_entity.pdbx_description
1 polymer ?
#
loop_
_entity_poly.entity_id
_entity_poly.type
_entity_poly.pdbx_seq_one_letter_code
_entity_poly.pdbx_strand_id
1 'polypeptide(L)'
;MTFAVMLSNFAHQRMTLGARMLTGEALNLNHPSQLRIVQLIIRLSLIIQLIGAILLFIVLKPRLGIGKGIWYSIFHSVTAYCNAGFDLFGPSLEQFANNPYFLTIIMLLISAGSFGFLVWRDLLT
;
A
#
# COMPACT_ATOMS: atom_id res chain seq x y z
N MET A 1 8.03 -3.48 3.43
CA MET A 1 9.13 -3.15 2.49
C MET A 1 9.16 -1.66 2.11
N THR A 2 8.08 -1.08 1.56
CA THR A 2 8.02 0.36 1.19
C THR A 2 8.16 1.33 2.37
N PHE A 3 7.61 0.98 3.55
CA PHE A 3 7.76 1.78 4.77
C PHE A 3 9.22 1.89 5.24
N ALA A 4 10.00 0.81 5.14
CA ALA A 4 11.43 0.82 5.49
C ALA A 4 12.24 1.74 4.54
N VAL A 5 11.88 1.77 3.25
CA VAL A 5 12.50 2.66 2.26
C VAL A 5 12.12 4.13 2.50
N MET A 6 10.85 4.42 2.83
CA MET A 6 10.41 5.78 3.20
C MET A 6 11.11 6.26 4.49
N LEU A 7 11.23 5.40 5.50
CA LEU A 7 11.92 5.72 6.75
C LEU A 7 13.41 6.02 6.50
N SER A 8 14.08 5.22 5.67
CA SER A 8 15.47 5.44 5.26
C SER A 8 15.67 6.74 4.48
N ASN A 9 14.69 7.16 3.67
CA ASN A 9 14.78 8.38 2.87
C ASN A 9 14.47 9.63 3.71
N PHE A 10 13.54 9.52 4.67
CA PHE A 10 13.19 10.59 5.59
C PHE A 10 14.29 10.84 6.62
N ALA A 11 15.07 9.82 6.98
CA ALA A 11 16.14 9.91 7.95
C ALA A 11 17.31 10.82 7.54
N HIS A 12 17.40 11.29 6.28
CA HIS A 12 18.36 12.28 5.78
C HIS A 12 19.82 12.14 6.31
N GLN A 13 20.23 10.94 6.70
CA GLN A 13 21.63 10.67 6.97
C GLN A 13 22.30 10.64 5.62
N ARG A 14 23.35 11.44 5.44
CA ARG A 14 24.21 11.36 4.26
C ARG A 14 24.66 9.90 4.14
N MET A 15 23.98 9.13 3.30
CA MET A 15 24.22 7.70 3.21
C MET A 15 25.59 7.52 2.59
N THR A 16 26.58 7.26 3.43
CA THR A 16 27.92 6.85 3.05
C THR A 16 27.81 5.65 2.10
N LEU A 17 28.67 5.57 1.09
CA LEU A 17 28.62 4.56 0.02
C LEU A 17 28.32 3.13 0.51
N GLY A 18 28.86 2.73 1.67
CA GLY A 18 28.58 1.43 2.28
C GLY A 18 27.13 1.22 2.71
N ALA A 19 26.45 2.23 3.26
CA ALA A 19 25.04 2.13 3.62
C ALA A 19 24.15 1.98 2.38
N ARG A 20 24.55 2.58 1.25
CA ARG A 20 23.90 2.40 -0.07
C ARG A 20 24.15 1.02 -0.66
N MET A 21 25.33 0.45 -0.46
CA MET A 21 25.63 -0.93 -0.88
C MET A 21 24.83 -1.93 -0.05
N LEU A 22 24.73 -1.78 1.27
CA LEU A 22 23.96 -2.69 2.13
C LEU A 22 22.45 -2.62 1.87
N THR A 23 21.90 -1.43 1.61
CA THR A 23 20.50 -1.32 1.15
C THR A 23 20.35 -1.79 -0.30
N GLY A 24 21.37 -1.62 -1.13
CA GLY A 24 21.45 -2.21 -2.46
C GLY A 24 21.41 -3.72 -2.43
N GLU A 25 22.14 -4.37 -1.52
CA GLU A 25 22.25 -5.82 -1.42
C GLU A 25 21.00 -6.43 -0.75
N ALA A 26 20.48 -5.78 0.30
CA ALA A 26 19.23 -6.19 0.94
C ALA A 26 17.99 -6.05 0.03
N LEU A 27 18.07 -5.22 -1.01
CA LEU A 27 17.00 -4.98 -1.97
C LEU A 27 17.33 -5.45 -3.41
N ASN A 28 18.51 -6.04 -3.62
CA ASN A 28 19.04 -6.47 -4.92
C ASN A 28 19.06 -5.33 -5.98
N LEU A 29 19.46 -4.13 -5.56
CA LEU A 29 19.50 -2.90 -6.33
C LEU A 29 20.93 -2.52 -6.76
N ASN A 30 21.29 -2.85 -8.02
CA ASN A 30 22.64 -2.70 -8.58
C ASN A 30 22.96 -1.33 -9.24
N HIS A 31 22.02 -0.38 -9.38
CA HIS A 31 22.31 0.89 -10.09
C HIS A 31 21.56 2.14 -9.56
N PRO A 32 22.16 3.35 -9.67
CA PRO A 32 21.57 4.63 -9.25
C PRO A 32 20.30 5.05 -10.03
N SER A 33 19.94 4.33 -11.10
CA SER A 33 18.65 4.43 -11.79
C SER A 33 17.46 3.95 -10.94
N GLN A 34 17.69 3.24 -9.84
CA GLN A 34 16.64 2.65 -9.01
C GLN A 34 15.89 3.62 -8.09
N LEU A 35 16.44 4.79 -7.80
CA LEU A 35 15.70 5.83 -7.05
C LEU A 35 14.45 6.31 -7.79
N ARG A 36 14.50 6.32 -9.13
CA ARG A 36 13.36 6.71 -9.98
C ARG A 36 12.24 5.66 -9.94
N ILE A 37 12.61 4.38 -9.85
CA ILE A 37 11.68 3.24 -9.75
C ILE A 37 11.01 3.22 -8.37
N VAL A 38 11.73 3.54 -7.29
CA VAL A 38 11.16 3.70 -5.95
C VAL A 38 10.09 4.80 -5.93
N GLN A 39 10.36 5.96 -6.53
CA GLN A 39 9.37 7.05 -6.64
C GLN A 39 8.14 6.64 -7.45
N LEU A 40 8.33 5.89 -8.54
CA LEU A 40 7.24 5.35 -9.35
C LEU A 40 6.34 4.43 -8.52
N ILE A 41 6.92 3.54 -7.73
CA ILE A 41 6.17 2.56 -6.93
C ILE A 41 5.46 3.23 -5.76
N ILE A 42 6.06 4.24 -5.13
CA ILE A 42 5.36 5.04 -4.11
C ILE A 42 4.12 5.70 -4.74
N ARG A 43 4.27 6.36 -5.90
CA ARG A 43 3.15 6.97 -6.63
C ARG A 43 2.10 5.93 -7.02
N LEU A 44 2.51 4.79 -7.57
CA LEU A 44 1.61 3.72 -7.97
C LEU A 44 0.83 3.18 -6.76
N SER A 45 1.51 2.95 -5.63
CA SER A 45 0.86 2.48 -4.40
C SER A 45 -0.18 3.49 -3.89
N LEU A 46 0.14 4.80 -3.95
CA LEU A 46 -0.78 5.86 -3.55
C LEU A 46 -2.01 5.90 -4.45
N ILE A 47 -1.83 5.76 -5.77
CA ILE A 47 -2.94 5.72 -6.73
C ILE A 47 -3.84 4.51 -6.47
N ILE A 48 -3.26 3.32 -6.29
CA ILE A 48 -4.02 2.09 -6.01
C ILE A 48 -4.80 2.22 -4.70
N GLN A 49 -4.16 2.72 -3.63
CA GLN A 49 -4.82 2.95 -2.35
C GLN A 49 -5.95 3.99 -2.46
N LEU A 50 -5.77 5.04 -3.27
CA LEU A 50 -6.77 6.09 -3.44
C LEU A 50 -7.99 5.58 -4.23
N ILE A 51 -7.76 4.80 -5.29
CA ILE A 51 -8.82 4.11 -6.04
C ILE A 51 -9.57 3.13 -5.12
N GLY A 52 -8.83 2.30 -4.37
CA GLY A 52 -9.41 1.37 -3.41
C GLY A 52 -10.25 2.06 -2.34
N ALA A 53 -9.79 3.21 -1.83
CA ALA A 53 -10.53 4.00 -0.86
C ALA A 53 -11.83 4.57 -1.44
N ILE A 54 -11.83 5.04 -2.70
CA ILE A 54 -13.04 5.53 -3.37
C ILE A 54 -14.05 4.39 -3.57
N LEU A 55 -13.59 3.21 -4.00
CA LEU A 55 -14.46 2.05 -4.20
C LEU A 55 -15.08 1.56 -2.88
N LEU A 56 -14.28 1.49 -1.80
CA LEU A 56 -14.76 1.16 -0.46
C LEU A 56 -15.73 2.21 0.07
N PHE A 57 -15.52 3.49 -0.25
CA PHE A 57 -16.38 4.59 0.19
C PHE A 57 -17.81 4.46 -0.33
N ILE A 58 -18.01 3.95 -1.55
CA ILE A 58 -19.34 3.75 -2.12
C ILE A 58 -20.17 2.79 -1.24
N VAL A 59 -19.54 1.75 -0.69
CA VAL A 59 -20.19 0.77 0.20
C VAL A 59 -20.38 1.32 1.61
N LEU A 60 -19.41 2.11 2.09
CA LEU A 60 -19.36 2.57 3.48
C LEU A 60 -20.18 3.84 3.73
N LYS A 61 -20.36 4.69 2.71
CA LYS A 61 -21.18 5.91 2.75
C LYS A 61 -22.59 5.67 3.32
N PRO A 62 -23.40 4.71 2.82
CA PRO A 62 -24.76 4.52 3.31
C PRO A 62 -24.83 3.96 4.74
N ARG A 63 -23.79 3.27 5.23
CA ARG A 63 -23.79 2.65 6.57
C ARG A 63 -23.25 3.57 7.67
N LEU A 64 -22.22 4.37 7.38
CA LEU A 64 -21.50 5.14 8.41
C LEU A 64 -21.66 6.66 8.27
N GLY A 65 -22.33 7.11 7.20
CA GLY A 65 -22.39 8.52 6.83
C GLY A 65 -21.11 8.99 6.13
N ILE A 66 -21.12 10.25 5.67
CA ILE A 66 -20.07 10.79 4.80
C ILE A 66 -18.73 10.92 5.55
N GLY A 67 -18.73 11.55 6.73
CA GLY A 67 -17.49 11.82 7.48
C GLY A 67 -16.77 10.55 7.93
N LYS A 68 -17.47 9.65 8.63
CA LYS A 68 -16.89 8.36 9.06
C LYS A 68 -16.61 7.44 7.88
N GLY A 69 -17.46 7.46 6.85
CA GLY A 69 -17.26 6.68 5.63
C GLY A 69 -15.91 6.98 4.97
N ILE A 70 -15.55 8.25 4.79
CA ILE A 70 -14.27 8.64 4.18
C ILE A 70 -13.10 8.07 4.99
N TRP A 71 -13.11 8.28 6.31
CA TRP A 71 -12.02 7.84 7.18
C TRP A 71 -11.85 6.31 7.18
N TYR A 72 -12.95 5.58 7.32
CA TYR A 72 -12.92 4.11 7.35
C TYR A 72 -12.47 3.51 6.01
N SER A 73 -12.84 4.15 4.89
CA SER A 73 -12.48 3.68 3.55
C SER A 73 -11.00 3.86 3.26
N ILE A 74 -10.44 5.02 3.63
CA ILE A 74 -9.00 5.27 3.51
C ILE A 74 -8.22 4.30 4.39
N PHE A 75 -8.65 4.14 5.65
CA PHE A 75 -7.96 3.25 6.58
C PHE A 75 -7.93 1.80 6.08
N HIS A 76 -9.08 1.25 5.68
CA HIS A 76 -9.16 -0.12 5.19
C HIS A 76 -8.40 -0.32 3.87
N SER A 77 -8.37 0.70 3.01
CA SER A 77 -7.59 0.65 1.79
C SER A 77 -6.09 0.51 2.06
N VAL A 78 -5.55 1.37 2.93
CA VAL A 78 -4.12 1.35 3.31
C VAL A 78 -3.75 0.05 4.01
N THR A 79 -4.57 -0.40 4.96
CA THR A 79 -4.29 -1.63 5.73
C THR A 79 -4.43 -2.88 4.88
N ALA A 80 -5.41 -2.95 3.97
CA ALA A 80 -5.53 -4.05 3.01
C ALA A 80 -4.35 -4.10 2.04
N TYR A 81 -3.95 -2.96 1.46
CA TYR A 81 -2.79 -2.89 0.56
C TYR A 81 -1.49 -3.31 1.28
N CYS A 82 -1.32 -2.89 2.55
CA CYS A 82 -0.16 -3.28 3.35
C CYS A 82 -0.28 -4.68 3.96
N ASN A 83 -1.38 -5.42 3.72
CA ASN A 83 -1.68 -6.71 4.34
C ASN A 83 -1.54 -6.69 5.88
N ALA A 84 -2.00 -5.60 6.51
CA ALA A 84 -1.83 -5.37 7.95
C ALA A 84 -2.91 -6.09 8.79
N GLY A 85 -4.06 -6.42 8.19
CA GLY A 85 -5.15 -7.13 8.87
C GLY A 85 -5.90 -6.35 9.96
N PHE A 86 -5.68 -5.04 10.08
CA PHE A 86 -6.38 -4.18 11.03
C PHE A 86 -7.72 -3.69 10.49
N ASP A 87 -8.74 -3.64 11.34
CA ASP A 87 -10.05 -3.08 11.03
C ASP A 87 -10.50 -2.07 12.10
N LEU A 88 -11.40 -1.16 11.72
CA LEU A 88 -12.04 -0.22 12.66
C LEU A 88 -13.47 -0.64 13.04
N PHE A 89 -13.96 -1.78 12.54
CA PHE A 89 -15.39 -2.10 12.64
C PHE A 89 -15.79 -2.69 13.99
N GLY A 90 -14.85 -3.15 14.81
CA GLY A 90 -15.10 -3.68 16.15
C GLY A 90 -15.11 -5.20 16.16
N PRO A 91 -16.18 -5.89 15.72
CA PRO A 91 -16.22 -7.35 15.59
C PRO A 91 -15.62 -7.82 14.26
N SER A 92 -14.54 -7.19 13.80
CA SER A 92 -13.86 -7.52 12.55
C SER A 92 -14.70 -7.32 11.27
N LEU A 93 -14.10 -7.65 10.13
CA LEU A 93 -14.70 -7.62 8.79
C LEU A 93 -15.92 -8.55 8.60
N GLU A 94 -16.30 -9.30 9.63
CA GLU A 94 -17.40 -10.27 9.61
C GLU A 94 -18.75 -9.64 9.22
N GLN A 95 -18.97 -8.36 9.57
CA GLN A 95 -20.14 -7.59 9.15
C GLN A 95 -20.26 -7.39 7.62
N PHE A 96 -19.18 -7.64 6.89
CA PHE A 96 -19.09 -7.55 5.43
C PHE A 96 -18.88 -8.92 4.77
N ALA A 97 -18.96 -10.03 5.52
CA ALA A 97 -18.80 -11.38 4.99
C ALA A 97 -19.80 -11.72 3.86
N ASN A 98 -21.01 -11.16 3.93
CA ASN A 98 -22.04 -11.34 2.90
C ASN A 98 -22.00 -10.28 1.78
N ASN A 99 -20.99 -9.39 1.76
CA ASN A 99 -20.87 -8.36 0.73
C ASN A 99 -19.74 -8.70 -0.25
N PRO A 100 -20.05 -9.38 -1.38
CA PRO A 100 -19.03 -9.83 -2.32
C PRO A 100 -18.27 -8.67 -2.97
N TYR A 101 -18.91 -7.52 -3.14
CA TYR A 101 -18.26 -6.33 -3.70
C TYR A 101 -17.14 -5.81 -2.78
N PHE A 102 -17.44 -5.68 -1.48
CA PHE A 102 -16.45 -5.25 -0.48
C PHE A 102 -15.26 -6.23 -0.41
N LEU A 103 -15.55 -7.53 -0.34
CA LEU A 103 -14.53 -8.57 -0.26
C LEU A 103 -13.64 -8.63 -1.50
N THR A 104 -14.22 -8.45 -2.70
CA THR A 104 -13.46 -8.42 -3.96
C THR A 104 -12.47 -7.27 -3.98
N ILE A 105 -12.88 -6.08 -3.52
CA ILE A 105 -12.00 -4.92 -3.43
C ILE A 105 -10.84 -5.21 -2.47
N ILE A 106 -11.12 -5.70 -1.26
CA ILE A 106 -10.07 -6.04 -0.29
C ILE A 106 -9.10 -7.09 -0.84
N MET A 107 -9.61 -8.15 -1.49
CA MET A 107 -8.75 -9.16 -2.12
C MET A 107 -7.85 -8.58 -3.22
N LEU A 108 -8.38 -7.69 -4.06
CA LEU A 108 -7.60 -7.01 -5.10
C LEU A 108 -6.52 -6.11 -4.49
N LEU A 109 -6.82 -5.36 -3.43
CA LEU A 109 -5.82 -4.53 -2.75
C LEU A 109 -4.71 -5.35 -2.10
N ILE A 110 -5.06 -6.43 -1.40
CA ILE A 110 -4.07 -7.33 -0.79
C ILE A 110 -3.19 -7.95 -1.87
N SER A 111 -3.80 -8.41 -2.98
CA SER A 111 -3.05 -8.98 -4.10
C SER A 111 -2.10 -7.95 -4.73
N ALA A 112 -2.61 -6.73 -5.00
CA ALA A 112 -1.83 -5.64 -5.57
C ALA A 112 -0.65 -5.22 -4.67
N GLY A 113 -0.84 -5.20 -3.35
CA GLY A 113 0.20 -4.88 -2.38
C GLY A 113 1.19 -6.03 -2.11
N SER A 114 0.78 -7.27 -2.34
CA SER A 114 1.64 -8.46 -2.21
C SER A 114 2.64 -8.60 -3.35
N PHE A 115 2.36 -8.01 -4.52
CA PHE A 115 3.35 -7.93 -5.59
C PHE A 115 4.51 -7.01 -5.17
N GLY A 116 5.64 -7.64 -4.83
CA GLY A 116 6.85 -6.94 -4.42
C GLY A 116 7.43 -6.03 -5.50
N PHE A 117 8.28 -5.09 -5.08
CA PHE A 117 8.97 -4.11 -5.95
C PHE A 117 9.61 -4.74 -7.20
N LEU A 118 10.17 -5.96 -7.08
CA LEU A 118 10.79 -6.67 -8.19
C LEU A 118 9.79 -7.03 -9.31
N VAL A 119 8.57 -7.43 -8.97
CA VAL A 119 7.55 -7.85 -9.95
C VAL A 119 7.04 -6.64 -10.73
N TRP A 120 6.81 -5.52 -10.04
CA TRP A 120 6.43 -4.27 -10.70
C TRP A 120 7.52 -3.73 -11.62
N ARG A 121 8.79 -3.92 -11.27
CA ARG A 121 9.91 -3.61 -12.17
C ARG A 121 9.88 -4.51 -13.41
N ASP A 122 9.74 -5.83 -13.24
CA ASP A 122 9.72 -6.79 -14.35
C ASP A 122 8.55 -6.57 -15.32
N LEU A 123 7.38 -6.15 -14.83
CA LEU A 123 6.21 -5.87 -15.68
C LEU A 123 6.33 -4.58 -16.50
N LEU A 124 7.20 -3.65 -16.08
CA LEU A 124 7.36 -2.34 -16.69
C LEU A 124 8.66 -2.22 -17.53
N THR A 125 9.45 -3.29 -17.61
CA THR A 125 10.69 -3.36 -18.41
C THR A 125 10.49 -4.35 -19.55
#